data_AF-A0A1B8D5B0-F1
#
_entry.id   AF-A0A1B8D5B0-F1
#
_cell.length_a   1.000
_cell.length_b   1.000
_cell.length_c   1.000
_cell.angle_alpha   90.00
_cell.angle_beta   90.00
_cell.angle_gamma   90.00
#
_symmetry.space_group_name_H-M   'P 1'
#
loop_
_entity.id
_entity.type
_entity.pdbx_description
1 polymer ?
#
loop_
_entity_poly.entity_id
_entity_poly.type
_entity_poly.pdbx_seq_one_letter_code
_entity_poly.pdbx_strand_id
1 'polypeptide(L)'
;MPSANVQLPPGFDATKQNITIYTPDGTPVVTTIPMINEFNTQNSEICVVYGCQLGASLIMFLVIMLTTRVSKRKSPIFVLNALSLIISFLRSLLQILYYIGPWTEMYRYLAYDYSTVPASAYANSVAAALLTFFLLMTIEASLVLQTNVVCKTMSSRIRWPVTALSIVVSLLAVSFRFALTIRNVEGILGAIVKSDTLMLGRASLITETGSLWFFCTIFVIKLGWTLYQRKKMGLKQWGPMQIITIMAGCTMIVPSLFAILDYFPEQTFYEAGTVAIGLVAVLLPLSSVWASAARRRRRARPAPGRAPPDSAASTWALTTSPRQLG
;
A
#
# COMPACT_ATOMS: atom_id res chain seq x y z
N MET A 1 -40.81 -8.62 -18.62
CA MET A 1 -41.25 -7.92 -17.39
C MET A 1 -42.20 -6.83 -17.84
N PRO A 2 -43.52 -6.91 -17.57
CA PRO A 2 -44.46 -5.89 -18.01
C PRO A 2 -44.23 -4.63 -17.18
N SER A 3 -43.77 -3.57 -17.84
CA SER A 3 -43.72 -2.20 -17.31
C SER A 3 -45.13 -1.66 -17.21
N ALA A 4 -45.87 -2.12 -16.20
CA ALA A 4 -47.09 -1.46 -15.78
C ALA A 4 -46.68 -0.09 -15.18
N ASN A 5 -47.16 0.99 -15.81
CA ASN A 5 -47.11 2.34 -15.26
C ASN A 5 -47.98 2.39 -13.99
N VAL A 6 -47.50 1.80 -12.90
CA VAL A 6 -48.12 1.93 -11.59
C VAL A 6 -47.87 3.36 -11.13
N GLN A 7 -48.88 4.21 -11.26
CA GLN A 7 -48.86 5.54 -10.65
C GLN A 7 -48.79 5.35 -9.14
N LEU A 8 -47.61 5.66 -8.58
CA LEU A 8 -47.42 5.68 -7.14
C LEU A 8 -48.33 6.75 -6.51
N PRO A 9 -48.84 6.54 -5.29
CA PRO A 9 -49.64 7.53 -4.58
C PRO A 9 -48.93 8.90 -4.51
N PRO A 10 -49.64 10.03 -4.59
CA PRO A 10 -49.04 11.36 -4.45
C PRO A 10 -48.28 11.47 -3.12
N GLY A 11 -46.96 11.72 -3.18
CA GLY A 11 -46.10 11.80 -1.99
C GLY A 11 -45.52 10.48 -1.48
N PHE A 12 -45.84 9.34 -2.11
CA PHE A 12 -45.20 8.05 -1.79
C PHE A 12 -43.86 7.92 -2.51
N ASP A 13 -42.79 7.88 -1.74
CA ASP A 13 -41.43 7.64 -2.23
C ASP A 13 -41.06 6.16 -2.04
N ALA A 14 -41.13 5.38 -3.12
CA ALA A 14 -40.78 3.96 -3.11
C ALA A 14 -39.32 3.69 -2.68
N THR A 15 -38.45 4.71 -2.73
CA THR A 15 -37.05 4.59 -2.31
C THR A 15 -36.85 4.77 -0.80
N LYS A 16 -37.90 5.19 -0.07
CA LYS A 16 -37.87 5.44 1.39
C LYS A 16 -38.79 4.51 2.18
N GLN A 17 -39.27 3.45 1.56
CA GLN A 17 -40.16 2.49 2.21
C GLN A 17 -39.42 1.70 3.31
N ASN A 18 -40.21 1.26 4.29
CA ASN A 18 -39.76 0.38 5.35
C ASN A 18 -39.91 -1.08 4.91
N ILE A 19 -38.95 -1.91 5.28
CA ILE A 19 -38.98 -3.36 5.12
C ILE A 19 -38.91 -3.99 6.50
N THR A 20 -39.78 -4.97 6.76
CA THR A 20 -39.72 -5.77 7.97
C THR A 20 -39.02 -7.09 7.67
N ILE A 21 -37.97 -7.38 8.43
CA ILE A 21 -37.26 -8.65 8.42
C ILE A 21 -37.52 -9.30 9.79
N TYR A 22 -37.70 -10.61 9.83
CA TYR A 22 -37.93 -11.32 11.07
C TYR A 22 -36.63 -11.94 11.58
N THR A 23 -36.34 -11.79 12.87
CA THR A 23 -35.25 -12.53 13.52
C THR A 23 -35.61 -14.03 13.64
N PRO A 24 -34.67 -14.91 14.00
CA PRO A 24 -34.96 -16.32 14.25
C PRO A 24 -36.07 -16.55 15.29
N ASP A 25 -36.19 -15.63 16.25
CA ASP A 25 -37.22 -15.64 17.31
C ASP A 25 -38.57 -15.09 16.83
N GLY A 26 -38.70 -14.73 15.56
CA GLY A 26 -39.91 -14.16 14.96
C GLY A 26 -40.16 -12.69 15.31
N THR A 27 -39.20 -12.01 15.96
CA THR A 27 -39.35 -10.58 16.28
C THR A 27 -39.14 -9.72 15.02
N PRO A 28 -40.01 -8.73 14.76
CA PRO A 28 -39.89 -7.89 13.58
C PRO A 28 -38.79 -6.83 13.77
N VAL A 29 -37.82 -6.82 12.87
CA VAL A 29 -36.83 -5.75 12.71
C VAL A 29 -37.26 -4.89 11.53
N VAL A 30 -37.58 -3.63 11.80
CA VAL A 30 -37.95 -2.67 10.76
C VAL A 30 -36.68 -1.96 10.28
N THR A 31 -36.33 -2.19 9.01
CA THR A 31 -35.26 -1.47 8.31
C THR A 31 -35.85 -0.58 7.21
N THR A 32 -35.04 0.26 6.59
CA THR A 32 -35.45 1.16 5.52
C THR A 32 -34.67 0.86 4.24
N ILE A 33 -35.27 1.08 3.06
CA ILE A 33 -34.55 0.95 1.77
C ILE A 33 -33.28 1.83 1.72
N PRO A 34 -33.28 3.08 2.21
CA PRO A 34 -32.07 3.90 2.25
C PRO A 34 -30.93 3.24 3.03
N MET A 35 -31.23 2.62 4.18
CA MET A 35 -30.21 1.92 4.98
C MET A 35 -29.64 0.69 4.26
N ILE A 36 -30.49 -0.05 3.54
CA ILE A 36 -30.04 -1.20 2.72
C ILE A 36 -29.14 -0.73 1.57
N ASN A 37 -29.53 0.34 0.89
CA ASN A 37 -28.75 0.92 -0.19
C ASN A 37 -27.41 1.47 0.33
N GLU A 38 -27.40 2.14 1.48
CA GLU A 38 -26.18 2.63 2.11
C GLU A 38 -25.24 1.49 2.47
N PHE A 39 -25.74 0.42 3.11
CA PHE A 39 -24.97 -0.78 3.43
C PHE A 39 -24.35 -1.42 2.17
N ASN A 40 -25.13 -1.54 1.09
CA ASN A 40 -24.64 -2.12 -0.16
C ASN A 40 -23.61 -1.24 -0.86
N THR A 41 -23.83 0.09 -0.89
CA THR A 41 -22.87 1.06 -1.43
C THR A 41 -21.57 1.02 -0.63
N GLN A 42 -21.63 1.04 0.70
CA GLN A 42 -20.44 0.95 1.56
C GLN A 42 -19.64 -0.33 1.33
N ASN A 43 -20.32 -1.50 1.32
CA ASN A 43 -19.64 -2.76 1.05
C ASN A 43 -19.00 -2.79 -0.35
N SER A 44 -19.69 -2.22 -1.35
CA SER A 44 -19.18 -2.14 -2.73
C SER A 44 -17.95 -1.24 -2.83
N GLU A 45 -17.99 -0.06 -2.23
CA GLU A 45 -16.84 0.87 -2.18
C GLU A 45 -15.63 0.22 -1.53
N ILE A 46 -15.83 -0.43 -0.38
CA ILE A 46 -14.76 -1.11 0.35
C ILE A 46 -14.18 -2.28 -0.47
N CYS A 47 -15.03 -3.08 -1.13
CA CYS A 47 -14.57 -4.16 -2.02
C CYS A 47 -13.74 -3.64 -3.19
N VAL A 48 -14.14 -2.52 -3.81
CA VAL A 48 -13.39 -1.88 -4.89
C VAL A 48 -12.01 -1.42 -4.40
N VAL A 49 -11.96 -0.77 -3.24
CA VAL A 49 -10.71 -0.31 -2.62
C VAL A 49 -9.75 -1.47 -2.38
N TYR A 50 -10.21 -2.55 -1.74
CA TYR A 50 -9.38 -3.73 -1.50
C TYR A 50 -9.02 -4.48 -2.79
N GLY A 51 -9.90 -4.49 -3.79
CA GLY A 51 -9.62 -5.03 -5.13
C GLY A 51 -8.48 -4.29 -5.83
N CYS A 52 -8.48 -2.95 -5.78
CA CYS A 52 -7.39 -2.13 -6.29
C CYS A 52 -6.06 -2.41 -5.56
N GLN A 53 -6.09 -2.54 -4.22
CA GLN A 53 -4.89 -2.86 -3.42
C GLN A 53 -4.34 -4.25 -3.76
N LEU A 54 -5.21 -5.24 -3.96
CA LEU A 54 -4.85 -6.59 -4.37
C LEU A 54 -4.16 -6.59 -5.74
N GLY A 55 -4.74 -5.91 -6.73
CA GLY A 55 -4.14 -5.81 -8.07
C GLY A 55 -2.81 -5.05 -8.07
N ALA A 56 -2.75 -3.92 -7.36
CA ALA A 56 -1.54 -3.11 -7.26
C ALA A 56 -0.38 -3.85 -6.58
N SER A 57 -0.65 -4.57 -5.48
CA SER A 57 0.36 -5.35 -4.75
C SER A 57 0.92 -6.49 -5.61
N LEU A 58 0.07 -7.20 -6.36
CA LEU A 58 0.50 -8.27 -7.27
C LEU A 58 1.36 -7.74 -8.42
N ILE A 59 0.91 -6.70 -9.13
CA ILE A 59 1.67 -6.10 -10.23
C ILE A 59 3.02 -5.59 -9.71
N MET A 60 3.02 -4.91 -8.56
CA MET A 60 4.26 -4.39 -7.99
C MET A 60 5.23 -5.50 -7.59
N PHE A 61 4.71 -6.62 -7.05
CA PHE A 61 5.51 -7.80 -6.73
C PHE A 61 6.20 -8.37 -7.98
N LEU A 62 5.45 -8.50 -9.08
CA LEU A 62 6.01 -8.94 -10.36
C LEU A 62 7.06 -7.96 -10.90
N VAL A 63 6.78 -6.66 -10.83
CA VAL A 63 7.73 -5.61 -11.27
C VAL A 63 9.03 -5.68 -10.48
N ILE A 64 8.99 -5.78 -9.14
CA ILE A 64 10.23 -5.86 -8.35
C ILE A 64 11.01 -7.14 -8.63
N MET A 65 10.33 -8.27 -8.83
CA MET A 65 10.98 -9.54 -9.13
C MET A 65 11.69 -9.49 -10.48
N LEU A 66 11.03 -8.97 -11.51
CA LEU A 66 11.59 -8.88 -12.87
C LEU A 66 12.71 -7.85 -13.00
N THR A 67 12.59 -6.71 -12.32
CA THR A 67 13.54 -5.59 -12.49
C THR A 67 14.77 -5.66 -11.57
N THR A 68 14.64 -6.29 -10.40
CA THR A 68 15.70 -6.36 -9.40
C THR A 68 16.75 -7.41 -9.77
N ARG A 69 18.01 -6.98 -9.82
CA ARG A 69 19.16 -7.87 -10.08
C ARG A 69 19.24 -8.96 -9.02
N VAL A 70 19.54 -10.19 -9.44
CA VAL A 70 19.67 -11.37 -8.56
C VAL A 70 20.64 -11.10 -7.40
N SER A 71 21.74 -10.40 -7.62
CA SER A 71 22.71 -10.03 -6.57
C SER A 71 22.17 -9.07 -5.49
N LYS A 72 21.06 -8.37 -5.76
CA LYS A 72 20.40 -7.46 -4.81
C LYS A 72 19.12 -8.05 -4.21
N ARG A 73 18.65 -9.22 -4.69
CA ARG A 73 17.48 -9.93 -4.14
C ARG A 73 17.71 -10.46 -2.72
N LYS A 74 18.97 -10.66 -2.31
CA LYS A 74 19.32 -11.05 -0.94
C LYS A 74 19.39 -9.88 0.05
N SER A 75 19.10 -8.65 -0.39
CA SER A 75 19.11 -7.49 0.51
C SER A 75 17.93 -7.58 1.50
N PRO A 76 18.14 -7.33 2.80
CA PRO A 76 17.07 -7.41 3.79
C PRO A 76 15.88 -6.48 3.46
N ILE A 77 16.16 -5.31 2.87
CA ILE A 77 15.13 -4.36 2.41
C ILE A 77 14.28 -4.96 1.28
N PHE A 78 14.90 -5.69 0.36
CA PHE A 78 14.16 -6.34 -0.74
C PHE A 78 13.27 -7.46 -0.21
N VAL A 79 13.77 -8.28 0.71
CA VAL A 79 13.00 -9.37 1.32
C VAL A 79 11.80 -8.83 2.08
N LEU A 80 11.98 -7.80 2.90
CA LEU A 80 10.87 -7.17 3.63
C LEU A 80 9.82 -6.55 2.70
N ASN A 81 10.25 -5.85 1.64
CA ASN A 81 9.31 -5.28 0.66
C ASN A 81 8.58 -6.36 -0.16
N ALA A 82 9.24 -7.47 -0.47
CA ALA A 82 8.59 -8.59 -1.15
C ALA A 82 7.56 -9.26 -0.23
N LEU A 83 7.91 -9.47 1.04
CA LEU A 83 7.00 -10.00 2.05
C LEU A 83 5.81 -9.06 2.29
N SER A 84 6.02 -7.76 2.40
CA SER A 84 4.93 -6.79 2.60
C SER A 84 3.94 -6.81 1.42
N LEU A 85 4.42 -6.98 0.18
CA LEU A 85 3.53 -7.10 -0.99
C LEU A 85 2.73 -8.41 -0.98
N ILE A 86 3.34 -9.54 -0.61
CA ILE A 86 2.63 -10.83 -0.49
C ILE A 86 1.59 -10.77 0.64
N ILE A 87 1.97 -10.24 1.80
CA ILE A 87 1.06 -10.08 2.94
C ILE A 87 -0.09 -9.13 2.58
N SER A 88 0.19 -8.04 1.87
CA SER A 88 -0.83 -7.10 1.39
C SER A 88 -1.81 -7.76 0.42
N PHE A 89 -1.31 -8.59 -0.51
CA PHE A 89 -2.15 -9.37 -1.42
C PHE A 89 -3.07 -10.33 -0.65
N LEU A 90 -2.52 -11.12 0.26
CA LEU A 90 -3.29 -12.07 1.07
C LEU A 90 -4.30 -11.35 1.96
N ARG A 91 -3.89 -10.29 2.67
CA ARG A 91 -4.79 -9.46 3.50
C ARG A 91 -5.96 -8.96 2.67
N SER A 92 -5.69 -8.34 1.53
CA SER A 92 -6.73 -7.74 0.68
C SER A 92 -7.71 -8.81 0.18
N LEU A 93 -7.22 -10.02 -0.14
CA LEU A 93 -8.06 -11.15 -0.52
C LEU A 93 -8.97 -11.60 0.64
N LEU A 94 -8.42 -11.83 1.84
CA LEU A 94 -9.22 -12.25 3.00
C LEU A 94 -10.26 -11.17 3.40
N GLN A 95 -9.91 -9.90 3.22
CA GLN A 95 -10.82 -8.77 3.49
C GLN A 95 -11.98 -8.73 2.48
N ILE A 96 -11.71 -8.95 1.19
CA ILE A 96 -12.78 -9.09 0.18
C ILE A 96 -13.69 -10.27 0.53
N LEU A 97 -13.12 -11.42 0.94
CA LEU A 97 -13.90 -12.58 1.37
C LEU A 97 -14.75 -12.32 2.63
N TYR A 98 -14.33 -11.40 3.49
CA TYR A 98 -15.13 -10.96 4.63
C TYR A 98 -16.35 -10.14 4.18
N TYR A 99 -16.17 -9.18 3.26
CA TYR A 99 -17.23 -8.29 2.79
C TYR A 99 -18.22 -8.90 1.78
N ILE A 100 -17.86 -10.04 1.18
CA ILE A 100 -18.77 -10.85 0.35
C ILE A 100 -19.31 -12.05 1.16
N GLY A 101 -18.71 -12.30 2.33
CA GLY A 101 -18.93 -13.49 3.13
C GLY A 101 -20.14 -13.43 4.05
N PRO A 102 -20.32 -14.47 4.88
CA PRO A 102 -21.49 -14.64 5.74
C PRO A 102 -21.63 -13.56 6.83
N TRP A 103 -20.56 -12.82 7.13
CA TRP A 103 -20.56 -11.72 8.09
C TRP A 103 -21.33 -10.49 7.64
N THR A 104 -21.38 -10.27 6.33
CA THR A 104 -21.98 -9.09 5.68
C THR A 104 -23.24 -9.47 4.90
N GLU A 105 -23.71 -10.72 5.05
CA GLU A 105 -24.99 -11.13 4.51
C GLU A 105 -26.11 -10.28 5.11
N MET A 106 -26.93 -9.68 4.24
CA MET A 106 -27.93 -8.67 4.59
C MET A 106 -28.85 -9.13 5.73
N TYR A 107 -29.31 -10.39 5.71
CA TYR A 107 -30.13 -10.94 6.78
C TYR A 107 -29.38 -10.95 8.13
N ARG A 108 -28.17 -11.51 8.17
CA ARG A 108 -27.38 -11.63 9.41
C ARG A 108 -26.97 -10.28 9.98
N TYR A 109 -26.63 -9.33 9.10
CA TYR A 109 -26.27 -7.97 9.50
C TYR A 109 -27.46 -7.21 10.09
N LEU A 110 -28.64 -7.27 9.45
CA LEU A 110 -29.82 -6.53 9.89
C LEU A 110 -30.52 -7.18 11.10
N ALA A 111 -30.54 -8.52 11.17
CA ALA A 111 -31.14 -9.26 12.28
C ALA A 111 -30.21 -9.44 13.49
N TYR A 112 -28.95 -8.99 13.40
CA TYR A 112 -27.89 -9.24 14.38
C TYR A 112 -27.70 -10.72 14.74
N ASP A 113 -28.04 -11.60 13.80
CA ASP A 113 -27.95 -13.06 13.98
C ASP A 113 -26.65 -13.60 13.38
N TYR A 114 -25.64 -13.77 14.23
CA TYR A 114 -24.35 -14.37 13.87
C TYR A 114 -24.23 -15.85 14.28
N SER A 115 -25.32 -16.48 14.75
CA SER A 115 -25.32 -17.86 15.25
C SER A 115 -25.00 -18.90 14.16
N THR A 116 -25.36 -18.59 12.91
CA THR A 116 -25.19 -19.47 11.74
C THR A 116 -23.91 -19.20 10.95
N VAL A 117 -23.00 -18.35 11.47
CA VAL A 117 -21.74 -18.04 10.79
C VAL A 117 -20.80 -19.25 10.85
N PRO A 118 -20.30 -19.76 9.71
CA PRO A 118 -19.43 -20.92 9.67
C PRO A 118 -18.07 -20.62 10.31
N ALA A 119 -17.47 -21.62 10.95
CA ALA A 119 -16.14 -21.51 11.59
C ALA A 119 -15.04 -21.04 10.61
N SER A 120 -15.17 -21.34 9.32
CA SER A 120 -14.26 -20.85 8.27
C SER A 120 -14.26 -19.31 8.16
N ALA A 121 -15.40 -18.66 8.39
CA ALA A 121 -15.51 -17.21 8.33
C ALA A 121 -14.90 -16.52 9.57
N TYR A 122 -14.94 -17.18 10.74
CA TYR A 122 -14.18 -16.75 11.91
C TYR A 122 -12.67 -16.85 11.65
N ALA A 123 -12.21 -18.00 11.13
CA ALA A 123 -10.81 -18.22 10.79
C ALA A 123 -10.30 -17.20 9.76
N ASN A 124 -11.09 -16.90 8.72
CA ASN A 124 -10.78 -15.87 7.72
C ASN A 124 -10.60 -14.49 8.36
N SER A 125 -11.49 -14.11 9.27
CA SER A 125 -11.47 -12.77 9.91
C SER A 125 -10.29 -12.63 10.87
N VAL A 126 -9.99 -13.67 11.65
CA VAL A 126 -8.80 -13.72 12.52
C VAL A 126 -7.52 -13.65 11.68
N ALA A 127 -7.44 -14.42 10.59
CA ALA A 127 -6.31 -14.39 9.69
C ALA A 127 -6.13 -13.01 9.04
N ALA A 128 -7.21 -12.35 8.61
CA ALA A 128 -7.17 -11.00 8.07
C ALA A 128 -6.62 -10.00 9.11
N ALA A 129 -7.09 -10.06 10.37
CA ALA A 129 -6.59 -9.20 11.45
C ALA A 129 -5.09 -9.40 11.73
N LEU A 130 -4.61 -10.64 11.72
CA LEU A 130 -3.19 -10.95 11.92
C LEU A 130 -2.32 -10.53 10.73
N LEU A 131 -2.76 -10.80 9.49
CA LEU A 131 -2.04 -10.36 8.29
C LEU A 131 -1.92 -8.84 8.23
N THR A 132 -2.93 -8.12 8.71
CA THR A 132 -2.92 -6.67 8.82
C THR A 132 -1.82 -6.18 9.76
N PHE A 133 -1.70 -6.80 10.92
CA PHE A 133 -0.64 -6.49 11.87
C PHE A 133 0.74 -6.79 11.30
N PHE A 134 0.93 -7.95 10.67
CA PHE A 134 2.19 -8.31 10.03
C PHE A 134 2.54 -7.40 8.85
N LEU A 135 1.53 -6.92 8.11
CA LEU A 135 1.74 -5.95 7.05
C LEU A 135 2.30 -4.64 7.61
N LEU A 136 1.68 -4.10 8.65
CA LEU A 136 2.18 -2.88 9.29
C LEU A 136 3.61 -3.08 9.80
N MET A 137 3.85 -4.18 10.53
CA MET A 137 5.18 -4.48 11.07
C MET A 137 6.26 -4.56 9.98
N THR A 138 5.96 -5.20 8.84
CA THR A 138 6.91 -5.30 7.72
C THR A 138 7.16 -3.97 7.03
N ILE A 139 6.13 -3.12 6.87
CA ILE A 139 6.25 -1.76 6.33
C ILE A 139 7.13 -0.90 7.25
N GLU A 140 6.80 -0.88 8.54
CA GLU A 140 7.51 -0.16 9.59
C GLU A 140 8.99 -0.58 9.68
N ALA A 141 9.26 -1.89 9.71
CA ALA A 141 10.62 -2.42 9.67
C ALA A 141 11.37 -2.00 8.39
N SER A 142 10.69 -2.01 7.24
CA SER A 142 11.28 -1.56 5.97
C SER A 142 11.64 -0.08 6.01
N LEU A 143 10.77 0.77 6.54
CA LEU A 143 10.99 2.21 6.68
C LEU A 143 12.18 2.53 7.61
N VAL A 144 12.30 1.81 8.74
CA VAL A 144 13.44 1.93 9.65
C VAL A 144 14.76 1.55 8.97
N LEU A 145 14.78 0.41 8.25
CA LEU A 145 15.99 -0.03 7.53
C LEU A 145 16.38 0.94 6.41
N GLN A 146 15.41 1.42 5.64
CA GLN A 146 15.64 2.40 4.59
C GLN A 146 16.20 3.71 5.16
N THR A 147 15.65 4.18 6.28
CA THR A 147 16.13 5.36 6.99
C THR A 147 17.56 5.17 7.48
N ASN A 148 17.88 4.01 8.06
CA ASN A 148 19.24 3.70 8.51
C ASN A 148 20.24 3.73 7.35
N VAL A 149 19.93 3.07 6.23
CA VAL A 149 20.79 3.04 5.04
C VAL A 149 21.00 4.42 4.45
N VAL A 150 19.95 5.24 4.39
CA VAL A 150 20.00 6.61 3.87
C VAL A 150 20.83 7.52 4.79
N CYS A 151 20.72 7.34 6.10
CA CYS A 151 21.46 8.10 7.10
C CYS A 151 22.92 7.65 7.28
N LYS A 152 23.35 6.50 6.76
CA LYS A 152 24.77 6.08 6.78
C LYS A 152 25.71 7.08 6.11
N THR A 153 25.19 7.93 5.22
CA THR A 153 25.96 8.99 4.54
C THR A 153 26.09 10.27 5.36
N MET A 154 25.51 10.34 6.56
CA MET A 154 25.54 11.52 7.44
C MET A 154 26.55 11.34 8.58
N SER A 155 26.89 12.45 9.25
CA SER A 155 27.74 12.40 10.44
C SER A 155 27.10 11.54 11.53
N SER A 156 27.95 10.82 12.26
CA SER A 156 27.54 9.89 13.33
C SER A 156 26.65 10.55 14.38
N ARG A 157 26.87 11.86 14.64
CA ARG A 157 26.15 12.67 15.63
C ARG A 157 24.66 12.87 15.28
N ILE A 158 24.31 12.93 14.00
CA ILE A 158 22.91 13.08 13.55
C ILE A 158 22.28 11.69 13.30
N ARG A 159 23.08 10.72 12.87
CA ARG A 159 22.61 9.36 12.54
C ARG A 159 21.98 8.63 13.74
N TRP A 160 22.64 8.67 14.89
CA TRP A 160 22.18 7.97 16.10
C TRP A 160 20.82 8.47 16.61
N PRO A 161 20.59 9.78 16.84
CA PRO A 161 19.30 10.27 17.30
C PRO A 161 18.18 10.04 16.28
N VAL A 162 18.44 10.22 14.97
CA VAL A 162 17.44 9.95 13.93
C VAL A 162 17.04 8.47 13.88
N THR A 163 18.00 7.56 14.01
CA THR A 163 17.72 6.12 14.02
C THR A 163 16.97 5.72 15.29
N ALA A 164 17.38 6.23 16.46
CA ALA A 164 16.71 5.96 17.72
C ALA A 164 15.26 6.46 17.70
N LEU A 165 15.02 7.69 17.24
CA LEU A 165 13.68 8.26 17.13
C LEU A 165 12.82 7.48 16.14
N SER A 166 13.40 7.04 15.01
CA SER A 166 12.69 6.20 14.03
C SER A 166 12.22 4.88 14.63
N ILE A 167 13.06 4.24 15.46
CA ILE A 167 12.70 2.98 16.13
C ILE A 167 11.57 3.23 17.15
N VAL A 168 11.64 4.32 17.92
CA VAL A 168 10.61 4.65 18.91
C VAL A 168 9.25 4.93 18.25
N VAL A 169 9.23 5.75 17.20
CA VAL A 169 8.00 6.08 16.46
C VAL A 169 7.39 4.82 15.84
N SER A 170 8.23 3.97 15.25
CA SER A 170 7.82 2.71 14.65
C SER A 170 7.26 1.71 15.67
N LEU A 171 7.93 1.55 16.81
CA LEU A 171 7.47 0.69 17.91
C LEU A 171 6.13 1.17 18.48
N LEU A 172 5.94 2.48 18.57
CA LEU A 172 4.70 3.06 19.06
C LEU A 172 3.54 2.72 18.12
N ALA A 173 3.69 2.92 16.80
CA ALA A 173 2.69 2.53 15.82
C ALA A 173 2.37 1.02 15.86
N VAL A 174 3.41 0.17 15.93
CA VAL A 174 3.24 -1.30 16.04
C VAL A 174 2.52 -1.69 17.33
N SER A 175 2.79 -1.01 18.45
CA SER A 175 2.20 -1.33 19.76
C SER A 175 0.70 -1.04 19.80
N PHE A 176 0.27 0.13 19.30
CA PHE A 176 -1.16 0.46 19.19
C PHE A 176 -1.88 -0.51 18.26
N ARG A 177 -1.26 -0.86 17.13
CA ARG A 177 -1.83 -1.83 16.20
C ARG A 177 -1.94 -3.22 16.79
N PHE A 178 -0.94 -3.65 17.57
CA PHE A 178 -0.98 -4.92 18.27
C PHE A 178 -2.14 -5.00 19.27
N ALA A 179 -2.33 -3.94 20.08
CA ALA A 179 -3.43 -3.85 21.02
C ALA A 179 -4.79 -3.91 20.30
N LEU A 180 -4.93 -3.19 19.18
CA LEU A 180 -6.13 -3.23 18.34
C LEU A 180 -6.37 -4.61 17.74
N THR A 181 -5.33 -5.31 17.27
CA THR A 181 -5.47 -6.67 16.73
C THR A 181 -5.94 -7.65 17.80
N ILE A 182 -5.44 -7.57 19.04
CA ILE A 182 -5.95 -8.41 20.14
C ILE A 182 -7.44 -8.13 20.36
N ARG A 183 -7.85 -6.86 20.45
CA ARG A 183 -9.26 -6.49 20.64
C ARG A 183 -10.15 -6.94 19.48
N ASN A 184 -9.66 -6.85 18.25
CA ASN A 184 -10.37 -7.35 17.08
C ASN A 184 -10.53 -8.87 17.13
N VAL A 185 -9.49 -9.61 17.51
CA VAL A 185 -9.56 -11.08 17.63
C VAL A 185 -10.52 -11.49 18.74
N GLU A 186 -10.47 -10.83 19.91
CA GLU A 186 -11.44 -11.06 20.99
C GLU A 186 -12.87 -10.74 20.55
N GLY A 187 -13.07 -9.63 19.82
CA GLY A 187 -14.39 -9.23 19.32
C GLY A 187 -14.93 -10.19 18.27
N ILE A 188 -14.08 -10.67 17.36
CA ILE A 188 -14.44 -11.68 16.36
C ILE A 188 -14.84 -12.97 17.05
N LEU A 189 -14.04 -13.47 18.00
CA LEU A 189 -14.33 -14.74 18.69
C LEU A 189 -15.55 -14.65 19.62
N GLY A 190 -15.80 -13.48 20.21
CA GLY A 190 -16.97 -13.24 21.04
C GLY A 190 -18.23 -12.86 20.26
N ALA A 191 -18.12 -12.53 18.96
CA ALA A 191 -19.16 -11.86 18.17
C ALA A 191 -19.72 -10.58 18.84
N ILE A 192 -18.88 -9.87 19.61
CA ILE A 192 -19.26 -8.66 20.34
C ILE A 192 -18.35 -7.50 19.93
N VAL A 193 -18.95 -6.36 19.60
CA VAL A 193 -18.20 -5.11 19.40
C VAL A 193 -17.94 -4.48 20.77
N LYS A 194 -16.68 -4.52 21.22
CA LYS A 194 -16.28 -3.80 22.44
C LYS A 194 -16.24 -2.30 22.17
N SER A 195 -16.79 -1.50 23.08
CA SER A 195 -16.81 -0.03 23.02
C SER A 195 -15.42 0.57 22.80
N ASP A 196 -14.40 -0.04 23.42
CA ASP A 196 -13.03 0.46 23.40
C ASP A 196 -12.33 0.27 22.05
N THR A 197 -12.84 -0.64 21.20
CA THR A 197 -12.24 -0.95 19.89
C THR A 197 -12.26 0.27 18.96
N LEU A 198 -13.27 1.12 19.08
CA LEU A 198 -13.43 2.32 18.25
C LEU A 198 -12.39 3.39 18.62
N MET A 199 -12.15 3.59 19.91
CA MET A 199 -11.12 4.51 20.40
C MET A 199 -9.71 4.00 20.07
N LEU A 200 -9.45 2.70 20.28
CA LEU A 200 -8.17 2.08 19.89
C LEU A 200 -7.97 2.10 18.37
N GLY A 201 -9.03 1.92 17.58
CA GLY A 201 -9.02 2.03 16.13
C GLY A 201 -8.51 3.39 15.68
N ARG A 202 -9.11 4.47 16.20
CA ARG A 202 -8.69 5.85 15.91
C ARG A 202 -7.27 6.12 16.38
N ALA A 203 -6.89 5.69 17.59
CA ALA A 203 -5.54 5.86 18.10
C ALA A 203 -4.49 5.17 17.21
N SER A 204 -4.74 3.92 16.81
CA SER A 204 -3.86 3.16 15.91
C SER A 204 -3.67 3.88 14.59
N LEU A 205 -4.76 4.32 13.97
CA LEU A 205 -4.76 5.06 12.70
C LEU A 205 -3.95 6.36 12.78
N ILE A 206 -4.14 7.14 13.85
CA ILE A 206 -3.36 8.37 14.10
C ILE A 206 -1.87 8.05 14.20
N THR A 207 -1.49 7.02 14.96
CA THR A 207 -0.09 6.65 15.16
C THR A 207 0.56 6.07 13.91
N GLU A 208 -0.17 5.27 13.12
CA GLU A 208 0.28 4.72 11.83
C GLU A 208 0.53 5.85 10.82
N THR A 209 -0.42 6.79 10.73
CA THR A 209 -0.30 7.97 9.87
C THR A 209 0.86 8.88 10.32
N GLY A 210 0.97 9.13 11.62
CA GLY A 210 2.03 9.96 12.19
C GLY A 210 3.41 9.36 11.96
N SER A 211 3.56 8.04 12.11
CA SER A 211 4.79 7.32 11.79
C SER A 211 5.16 7.47 10.33
N LEU A 212 4.19 7.28 9.43
CA LEU A 212 4.40 7.45 8.01
C LEU A 212 4.88 8.87 7.66
N TRP A 213 4.22 9.90 8.18
CA TRP A 213 4.60 11.30 7.96
C TRP A 213 6.01 11.61 8.47
N PHE A 214 6.36 11.05 9.62
CA PHE A 214 7.70 11.17 10.19
C PHE A 214 8.76 10.60 9.24
N PHE A 215 8.57 9.37 8.76
CA PHE A 215 9.51 8.75 7.82
C PHE A 215 9.57 9.49 6.49
N CYS A 216 8.42 9.90 5.95
CA CYS A 216 8.34 10.70 4.73
C CYS A 216 9.13 12.01 4.85
N THR A 217 9.00 12.71 5.98
CA THR A 217 9.71 13.96 6.26
C THR A 217 11.24 13.74 6.26
N ILE A 218 11.72 12.68 6.91
CA ILE A 218 13.15 12.34 6.92
C ILE A 218 13.66 12.10 5.50
N PHE A 219 12.93 11.30 4.71
CA PHE A 219 13.33 11.01 3.34
C PHE A 219 13.37 12.27 2.49
N VAL A 220 12.33 13.12 2.55
CA VAL A 220 12.26 14.38 1.79
C VAL A 220 13.41 15.32 2.17
N ILE A 221 13.65 15.55 3.47
CA ILE A 221 14.73 16.42 3.94
C ILE A 221 16.09 15.92 3.45
N LYS A 222 16.37 14.63 3.61
CA LYS A 222 17.64 14.04 3.22
C LYS A 222 17.88 14.09 1.71
N LEU A 223 16.81 13.86 0.96
CA LEU A 223 16.85 13.87 -0.50
C LEU A 223 17.05 15.30 -1.02
N GLY A 224 16.35 16.28 -0.42
CA GLY A 224 16.57 17.71 -0.66
C GLY A 224 17.99 18.16 -0.33
N TRP A 225 18.53 17.77 0.83
CA TRP A 225 19.92 18.05 1.20
C TRP A 225 20.92 17.47 0.20
N THR A 226 20.69 16.23 -0.24
CA THR A 226 21.56 15.55 -1.22
C THR A 226 21.55 16.29 -2.57
N LEU A 227 20.38 16.78 -3.00
CA LEU A 227 20.29 17.62 -4.20
C LEU A 227 20.98 18.97 -4.03
N TYR A 228 20.80 19.63 -2.88
CA TYR A 228 21.44 20.90 -2.58
C TYR A 228 22.98 20.78 -2.63
N GLN A 229 23.54 19.76 -1.97
CA GLN A 229 24.98 19.49 -1.99
C GLN A 229 25.49 19.20 -3.41
N ARG A 230 24.74 18.45 -4.22
CA ARG A 230 25.10 18.20 -5.62
C ARG A 230 25.07 19.44 -6.49
N LYS A 231 24.10 20.33 -6.28
CA LYS A 231 24.02 21.63 -6.96
C LYS A 231 25.20 22.51 -6.58
N LYS A 232 25.59 22.52 -5.29
CA LYS A 232 26.78 23.23 -4.79
C LYS A 232 28.08 22.71 -5.43
N MET A 233 28.17 21.41 -5.71
CA MET A 233 29.30 20.78 -6.40
C MET A 233 29.31 20.96 -7.93
N GLY A 234 28.46 21.83 -8.50
CA GLY A 234 28.51 22.18 -9.93
C GLY A 234 27.99 21.11 -10.89
N LEU A 235 27.43 19.99 -10.39
CA LEU A 235 26.82 18.94 -11.20
C LEU A 235 25.44 19.41 -11.73
N LYS A 236 25.44 20.30 -12.73
CA LYS A 236 24.25 20.90 -13.36
C LYS A 236 23.42 19.95 -14.24
N GLN A 237 23.84 18.71 -14.45
CA GLN A 237 23.10 17.80 -15.31
C GLN A 237 21.84 17.30 -14.61
N TRP A 238 20.67 17.59 -15.21
CA TRP A 238 19.38 17.06 -14.81
C TRP A 238 19.43 15.54 -14.76
N GLY A 239 19.60 15.04 -13.55
CA GLY A 239 19.91 13.65 -13.33
C GLY A 239 18.65 12.83 -13.17
N PRO A 240 18.63 11.57 -13.60
CA PRO A 240 17.60 10.63 -13.19
C PRO A 240 17.36 10.62 -11.66
N MET A 241 18.41 10.96 -10.88
CA MET A 241 18.33 11.14 -9.42
C MET A 241 17.38 12.26 -8.97
N GLN A 242 17.27 13.37 -9.73
CA GLN A 242 16.34 14.46 -9.43
C GLN A 242 14.90 14.06 -9.75
N ILE A 243 14.67 13.34 -10.84
CA ILE A 243 13.34 12.81 -11.18
C ILE A 243 12.88 11.82 -10.12
N ILE A 244 13.76 10.95 -9.63
CA ILE A 244 13.44 10.03 -8.51
C ILE A 244 13.18 10.81 -7.21
N THR A 245 13.87 11.94 -7.02
CA THR A 245 13.64 12.80 -5.85
C THR A 245 12.27 13.44 -5.88
N ILE A 246 11.91 14.01 -7.03
CA ILE A 246 10.61 14.64 -7.25
C ILE A 246 9.51 13.58 -7.23
N MET A 247 9.70 12.43 -7.88
CA MET A 247 8.75 11.33 -7.86
C MET A 247 8.56 10.80 -6.44
N ALA A 248 9.64 10.51 -5.69
CA ALA A 248 9.56 10.07 -4.29
C ALA A 248 8.86 11.11 -3.39
N GLY A 249 9.17 12.40 -3.57
CA GLY A 249 8.52 13.49 -2.85
C GLY A 249 7.04 13.63 -3.19
N CYS A 250 6.67 13.63 -4.48
CA CYS A 250 5.28 13.67 -4.93
C CYS A 250 4.50 12.42 -4.46
N THR A 251 5.14 11.25 -4.46
CA THR A 251 4.54 10.00 -3.97
C THR A 251 4.45 9.96 -2.44
N MET A 252 5.04 10.91 -1.72
CA MET A 252 4.88 11.06 -0.27
C MET A 252 3.81 12.09 0.10
N ILE A 253 3.51 13.05 -0.78
CA ILE A 253 2.38 13.99 -0.61
C ILE A 253 1.04 13.26 -0.77
N VAL A 254 0.95 12.30 -1.70
CA VAL A 254 -0.30 11.57 -1.98
C VAL A 254 -0.79 10.77 -0.75
N PRO A 255 0.02 9.94 -0.08
CA PRO A 255 -0.39 9.29 1.18
C PRO A 255 -0.76 10.28 2.28
N SER A 256 -0.10 11.44 2.36
CA SER A 256 -0.46 12.49 3.34
C SER A 256 -1.83 13.09 3.09
N LEU A 257 -2.20 13.31 1.81
CA LEU A 257 -3.54 13.77 1.45
C LEU A 257 -4.60 12.72 1.79
N PHE A 258 -4.38 11.46 1.42
CA PHE A 258 -5.33 10.37 1.75
C PHE A 258 -5.48 10.16 3.25
N ALA A 259 -4.40 10.33 4.02
CA ALA A 259 -4.48 10.23 5.48
C ALA A 259 -5.23 11.42 6.13
N ILE A 260 -5.24 12.60 5.50
CA ILE A 260 -6.08 13.73 5.95
C ILE A 260 -7.55 13.46 5.60
N LEU A 261 -7.82 12.90 4.42
CA LEU A 261 -9.18 12.54 4.00
C LEU A 261 -9.83 11.50 4.92
N ASP A 262 -9.02 10.62 5.53
CA ASP A 262 -9.49 9.61 6.49
C ASP A 262 -10.03 10.22 7.80
N TYR A 263 -9.75 11.50 8.09
CA TYR A 263 -10.37 12.22 9.22
C TYR A 263 -11.78 12.76 8.91
N PHE A 264 -12.20 12.73 7.64
CA PHE A 264 -13.52 13.19 7.19
C PHE A 264 -14.30 12.05 6.52
N PRO A 265 -14.66 10.97 7.26
CA PRO A 265 -15.34 9.81 6.70
C PRO A 265 -16.75 10.12 6.18
N GLU A 266 -17.42 11.16 6.72
CA GLU A 266 -18.78 11.55 6.30
C GLU A 266 -18.81 12.31 4.96
N GLN A 267 -17.65 12.73 4.43
CA GLN A 267 -17.55 13.48 3.16
C GLN A 267 -16.68 12.77 2.12
N THR A 268 -16.11 11.60 2.43
CA THR A 268 -15.13 10.90 1.59
C THR A 268 -15.31 9.38 1.63
N PHE A 269 -14.61 8.66 0.74
CA PHE A 269 -14.63 7.19 0.65
C PHE A 269 -14.30 6.52 1.98
N TYR A 270 -15.08 5.49 2.36
CA TYR A 270 -14.79 4.63 3.52
C TYR A 270 -13.42 3.93 3.35
N GLU A 271 -12.65 3.81 4.45
CA GLU A 271 -11.32 3.15 4.50
C GLU A 271 -10.18 3.83 3.71
N ALA A 272 -10.25 5.15 3.47
CA ALA A 272 -9.22 5.93 2.76
C ALA A 272 -7.81 5.78 3.36
N GLY A 273 -7.68 5.59 4.67
CA GLY A 273 -6.39 5.37 5.34
C GLY A 273 -5.68 4.09 4.90
N THR A 274 -6.42 3.04 4.55
CA THR A 274 -5.81 1.79 4.06
C THR A 274 -5.19 1.96 2.68
N VAL A 275 -5.75 2.87 1.86
CA VAL A 275 -5.20 3.25 0.56
C VAL A 275 -3.87 3.99 0.74
N ALA A 276 -3.77 4.87 1.74
CA ALA A 276 -2.51 5.57 2.04
C ALA A 276 -1.40 4.57 2.41
N ILE A 277 -1.68 3.60 3.28
CA ILE A 277 -0.73 2.56 3.68
C ILE A 277 -0.35 1.66 2.49
N GLY A 278 -1.34 1.24 1.69
CA GLY A 278 -1.12 0.43 0.49
C GLY A 278 -0.28 1.16 -0.56
N LEU A 279 -0.53 2.44 -0.78
CA LEU A 279 0.25 3.29 -1.69
C LEU A 279 1.70 3.36 -1.24
N VAL A 280 1.97 3.58 0.05
CA VAL A 280 3.35 3.62 0.57
C VAL A 280 4.06 2.29 0.32
N ALA A 281 3.40 1.17 0.61
CA ALA A 281 3.96 -0.16 0.38
C ALA A 281 4.35 -0.39 -1.09
N VAL A 282 3.62 0.19 -2.05
CA VAL A 282 3.90 0.11 -3.49
C VAL A 282 4.97 1.12 -3.95
N LEU A 283 4.97 2.33 -3.39
CA LEU A 283 5.83 3.44 -3.82
C LEU A 283 7.28 3.30 -3.35
N LEU A 284 7.50 2.65 -2.20
CA LEU A 284 8.83 2.32 -1.68
C LEU A 284 9.66 1.48 -2.66
N PRO A 285 9.20 0.30 -3.13
CA PRO A 285 9.94 -0.49 -4.10
C PRO A 285 10.07 0.20 -5.47
N LEU A 286 9.07 0.97 -5.89
CA LEU A 286 9.06 1.65 -7.20
C LEU A 286 10.22 2.65 -7.32
N SER A 287 10.45 3.42 -6.26
CA SER A 287 11.56 4.36 -6.17
C SER A 287 12.92 3.66 -6.34
N SER A 288 13.07 2.47 -5.76
CA SER A 288 14.32 1.68 -5.84
C SER A 288 14.57 1.08 -7.23
N VAL A 289 13.51 0.59 -7.89
CA VAL A 289 13.55 0.00 -9.23
C VAL A 289 13.94 1.05 -10.26
N TRP A 290 13.29 2.21 -10.24
CA TRP A 290 13.59 3.31 -11.14
C TRP A 290 15.00 3.87 -10.94
N ALA A 291 15.46 3.98 -9.69
CA ALA A 291 16.85 4.33 -9.40
C ALA A 291 17.85 3.36 -10.02
N SER A 292 17.51 2.06 -10.04
CA SER A 292 18.35 1.05 -10.68
C SER A 292 18.33 1.13 -12.21
N ALA A 293 17.15 1.36 -12.81
CA ALA A 293 16.97 1.47 -14.26
C ALA A 293 17.65 2.73 -14.83
N ALA A 294 17.49 3.86 -14.14
CA ALA A 294 18.19 5.11 -14.42
C ALA A 294 19.72 4.97 -14.46
N ARG A 295 20.29 4.27 -13.48
CA ARG A 295 21.74 4.01 -13.44
C ARG A 295 22.21 3.14 -14.61
N ARG A 296 21.40 2.15 -15.02
CA ARG A 296 21.69 1.31 -16.20
C ARG A 296 21.69 2.15 -17.47
N ARG A 297 20.68 3.01 -17.68
CA ARG A 297 20.61 3.92 -18.84
C ARG A 297 21.83 4.85 -18.94
N ARG A 298 22.33 5.36 -17.82
CA ARG A 298 23.55 6.19 -17.80
C ARG A 298 24.83 5.43 -18.15
N ARG A 299 24.95 4.16 -17.75
CA ARG A 299 26.12 3.32 -18.11
C ARG A 299 26.09 2.83 -19.56
N ALA A 300 24.89 2.64 -20.11
CA ALA A 300 24.71 2.18 -21.49
C ALA A 300 24.88 3.29 -22.54
N ARG A 301 24.87 4.57 -22.14
CA ARG A 301 25.12 5.69 -23.06
C ARG A 301 26.64 5.83 -23.21
N PRO A 302 27.22 5.69 -24.42
CA PRO A 302 28.64 5.99 -24.64
C PRO A 302 28.90 7.43 -24.24
N ALA A 303 30.03 7.70 -23.58
CA ALA A 303 30.45 9.07 -23.32
C ALA A 303 30.62 9.77 -24.68
N PRO A 304 30.06 10.98 -24.89
CA PRO A 304 30.37 11.75 -26.09
C PRO A 304 31.87 12.07 -26.02
N GLY A 305 32.66 11.48 -26.92
CA GLY A 305 34.09 11.72 -27.01
C GLY A 305 35.03 10.54 -26.75
N ARG A 306 34.55 9.31 -26.53
CA ARG A 306 35.42 8.14 -26.76
C ARG A 306 35.17 7.61 -28.16
N ALA A 307 36.10 7.91 -29.06
CA ALA A 307 36.24 7.17 -30.31
C ALA A 307 36.21 5.66 -30.00
N PRO A 308 35.60 4.83 -30.87
CA PRO A 308 35.75 3.39 -30.75
C PRO A 308 37.25 3.05 -30.72
N PRO A 309 37.68 2.03 -29.96
CA PRO A 309 39.03 1.52 -30.12
C PRO A 309 39.15 0.99 -31.56
N ASP A 310 39.91 1.71 -32.38
CA ASP A 310 40.39 1.26 -33.67
C ASP A 310 41.31 0.06 -33.46
N SER A 311 40.76 -1.15 -33.38
CA SER A 311 41.52 -2.39 -33.54
C SER A 311 40.62 -3.59 -33.81
N ALA A 312 39.88 -3.60 -34.91
CA ALA A 312 39.28 -4.83 -35.46
C ALA A 312 38.89 -4.74 -36.95
N ALA A 313 39.56 -3.91 -37.75
CA ALA A 313 39.23 -3.76 -39.17
C ALA A 313 40.45 -3.46 -40.05
N SER A 314 41.46 -4.34 -40.05
CA SER A 314 42.54 -4.29 -41.06
C SER A 314 43.33 -5.59 -41.18
N THR A 315 42.67 -6.74 -41.40
CA THR A 315 43.42 -8.00 -41.65
C THR A 315 42.77 -8.99 -42.62
N TRP A 316 41.76 -8.61 -43.41
CA TRP A 316 41.12 -9.57 -44.33
C TRP A 316 40.79 -9.09 -45.75
N ALA A 317 41.38 -7.98 -46.21
CA ALA A 317 41.25 -7.61 -47.62
C ALA A 317 42.48 -6.85 -48.09
N LEU A 318 43.35 -7.53 -48.84
CA LEU A 318 44.21 -7.05 -49.95
C LEU A 318 45.54 -7.82 -50.01
N THR A 319 45.50 -9.05 -50.53
CA THR A 319 46.62 -9.61 -51.32
C THR A 319 46.08 -10.68 -52.27
N THR A 320 45.29 -10.23 -53.25
CA THR A 320 45.17 -10.91 -54.54
C THR A 320 45.55 -9.92 -55.62
N SER A 321 46.73 -10.09 -56.22
CA SER A 321 47.05 -9.54 -57.54
C SER A 321 48.16 -10.40 -58.18
N PRO A 322 48.17 -10.56 -59.52
CA PRO A 322 48.70 -11.75 -60.20
C PRO A 322 50.08 -11.52 -60.85
N ARG A 323 50.83 -12.61 -61.12
CA ARG A 323 51.52 -12.96 -62.39
C ARG A 323 52.68 -13.94 -62.18
N GLN A 324 52.50 -15.15 -62.75
CA GLN A 324 53.35 -15.85 -63.73
C GLN A 324 54.89 -16.00 -63.52
N LEU A 325 55.32 -17.24 -63.77
CA LEU A 325 56.61 -17.74 -64.31
C LEU A 325 57.64 -18.32 -63.32
N GLY A 326 57.88 -19.63 -63.51
CA GLY A 326 58.82 -20.50 -62.83
C GLY A 326 58.35 -21.95 -62.96
#